data_AF-A0A0R1YSD1-F1
#
_entry.id   AF-A0A0R1YSD1-F1
#
_cell.length_a   1.000
_cell.length_b   1.000
_cell.length_c   1.000
_cell.angle_alpha   90.00
_cell.angle_beta   90.00
_cell.angle_gamma   90.00
#
_symmetry.space_group_name_H-M   'P 1'
#
loop_
_entity.id
_entity.type
_entity.pdbx_description
1 polymer ?
#
loop_
_entity_poly.entity_id
_entity_poly.type
_entity_poly.pdbx_seq_one_letter_code
_entity_poly.pdbx_strand_id
1 'polypeptide(L)'
;MNELFSKNFIQRVIWLSIGAFLISLIIWLVGFSTSLSPAVVDENNVPTEQVDTTTTPAYSPKTNFHWSTKTISYHITETTPGHYRQAWMRAIKAWNAVDVVNLIPAGNSSQADIILSVKTSYHEGGGTVENIAGGVVGYTREEFGHVDGIPLFVHQNKSYLIINSMKQAHYDSVNEQASVAMHELGHDLGLEHSDSPHSIMQEAAPTYLYNIPEVDAKHLAQLYEGIPER
;
A
#
# COMPACT_ATOMS: atom_id res chain seq x y z
N MET A 1 -29.03 63.35 -10.41
CA MET A 1 -27.58 63.34 -10.69
C MET A 1 -26.89 63.28 -9.35
N ASN A 2 -26.66 62.06 -8.85
CA ASN A 2 -25.46 61.27 -9.16
C ASN A 2 -24.28 61.99 -8.52
N GLU A 3 -23.66 61.52 -7.46
CA GLU A 3 -23.04 60.21 -7.23
C GLU A 3 -21.95 60.58 -6.20
N LEU A 4 -21.38 59.78 -5.31
CA LEU A 4 -21.07 58.37 -5.30
C LEU A 4 -20.51 58.16 -3.89
N PHE A 5 -21.04 57.17 -3.18
CA PHE A 5 -20.21 56.41 -2.24
C PHE A 5 -18.91 56.13 -2.97
N SER A 6 -17.78 56.62 -2.45
CA SER A 6 -16.52 56.52 -3.19
C SER A 6 -16.25 55.04 -3.49
N LYS A 7 -15.96 54.73 -4.77
CA LYS A 7 -15.64 53.36 -5.23
C LYS A 7 -14.59 52.67 -4.36
N ASN A 8 -13.76 53.45 -3.68
CA ASN A 8 -12.68 52.99 -2.81
C ASN A 8 -13.17 52.43 -1.47
N PHE A 9 -14.33 52.87 -0.96
CA PHE A 9 -14.89 52.35 0.29
C PHE A 9 -15.63 51.02 0.07
N ILE A 10 -16.39 50.93 -1.04
CA ILE A 10 -17.07 49.68 -1.45
C ILE A 10 -16.04 48.63 -1.89
N GLN A 11 -14.96 49.01 -2.60
CA GLN A 11 -13.87 48.07 -2.90
C GLN A 11 -13.18 47.55 -1.64
N ARG A 12 -12.93 48.37 -0.62
CA ARG A 12 -12.26 47.90 0.61
C ARG A 12 -13.11 46.92 1.42
N VAL A 13 -14.42 47.08 1.43
CA VAL A 13 -15.34 46.13 2.09
C VAL A 13 -15.48 44.83 1.28
N ILE A 14 -15.50 44.91 -0.06
CA ILE A 14 -15.53 43.73 -0.95
C ILE A 14 -14.21 42.94 -0.91
N TRP A 15 -13.05 43.60 -0.75
CA TRP A 15 -11.77 42.91 -0.60
C TRP A 15 -11.58 42.26 0.79
N LEU A 16 -12.25 42.75 1.83
CA LEU A 16 -12.25 42.10 3.15
C LEU A 16 -13.20 40.90 3.22
N SER A 17 -14.28 40.88 2.43
CA SER A 17 -15.18 39.71 2.33
C SER A 17 -14.73 38.67 1.29
N ILE A 18 -13.93 39.05 0.29
CA ILE A 18 -13.26 38.09 -0.63
C ILE A 18 -11.99 37.52 0.02
N GLY A 19 -11.26 38.31 0.82
CA GLY A 19 -10.09 37.84 1.58
C GLY A 19 -10.41 36.87 2.72
N ALA A 20 -11.64 36.88 3.25
CA ALA A 20 -12.10 35.90 4.23
C ALA A 20 -12.74 34.65 3.60
N PHE A 21 -13.15 34.69 2.33
CA PHE A 21 -13.74 33.55 1.62
C PHE A 21 -12.71 32.67 0.87
N LEU A 22 -11.44 33.07 0.84
CA LEU A 22 -10.35 32.30 0.20
C LEU A 22 -9.40 31.62 1.21
N ILE A 23 -9.64 31.73 2.51
CA ILE A 23 -8.80 31.10 3.55
C ILE A 23 -9.59 30.15 4.46
N SER A 24 -10.92 30.09 4.36
CA SER A 24 -11.76 29.16 5.13
C SER A 24 -12.46 28.09 4.30
N LEU A 25 -11.91 27.74 3.13
CA LEU A 25 -12.32 26.54 2.39
C LEU A 25 -11.26 25.45 2.59
N ILE A 26 -11.32 24.83 3.77
CA ILE A 26 -11.08 23.40 3.97
C ILE A 26 -9.73 22.93 3.39
N ILE A 27 -8.65 23.31 4.10
CA ILE A 27 -7.55 22.37 4.32
C ILE A 27 -8.13 21.34 5.30
N TRP A 28 -8.78 20.29 4.79
CA TRP A 28 -9.11 19.09 5.57
C TRP A 28 -9.55 18.01 4.57
N LEU A 29 -8.73 16.95 4.47
CA LEU A 29 -8.97 15.71 3.71
C LEU A 29 -8.94 15.81 2.17
N VAL A 30 -7.85 16.30 1.58
CA VAL A 30 -7.54 15.85 0.19
C VAL A 30 -6.86 14.50 0.31
N GLY A 31 -7.65 13.43 0.26
CA GLY A 31 -7.12 12.08 0.07
C GLY A 31 -6.50 12.00 -1.32
N PHE A 32 -5.21 11.75 -1.39
CA PHE A 32 -4.54 11.43 -2.65
C PHE A 32 -4.36 9.92 -2.72
N SER A 33 -4.53 9.36 -3.92
CA SER A 33 -4.23 7.95 -4.15
C SER A 33 -2.96 7.83 -4.99
N THR A 34 -2.10 6.90 -4.64
CA THR A 34 -0.94 6.55 -5.46
C THR A 34 -0.84 5.04 -5.64
N SER A 35 -0.30 4.64 -6.77
CA SER A 35 0.24 3.29 -6.91
C SER A 35 1.67 3.35 -6.40
N LEU A 36 2.05 2.44 -5.50
CA LEU A 36 3.45 2.29 -5.12
C LEU A 36 4.22 1.64 -6.27
N SER A 37 5.55 1.76 -6.20
CA SER A 37 6.42 1.01 -7.11
C SER A 37 6.03 -0.46 -7.03
N PRO A 38 5.68 -1.10 -8.15
CA PRO A 38 5.26 -2.48 -8.16
C PRO A 38 6.40 -3.43 -7.79
N ALA A 39 6.08 -4.59 -7.22
CA ALA A 39 7.04 -5.70 -7.15
C ALA A 39 7.38 -6.17 -8.57
N VAL A 40 8.67 -6.26 -8.91
CA VAL A 40 9.17 -6.65 -10.23
C VAL A 40 9.94 -7.97 -10.20
N VAL A 41 10.06 -8.68 -11.32
CA VAL A 41 10.91 -9.90 -11.40
C VAL A 41 12.40 -9.52 -11.45
N ASP A 42 13.24 -10.18 -10.64
CA ASP A 42 14.72 -10.10 -10.69
C ASP A 42 15.28 -10.56 -12.06
N GLU A 43 16.39 -9.94 -12.49
CA GLU A 43 17.04 -10.15 -13.81
C GLU A 43 17.42 -11.62 -14.07
N ASN A 44 17.70 -12.39 -13.01
CA ASN A 44 18.10 -13.79 -13.15
C ASN A 44 16.93 -14.74 -13.37
N ASN A 45 15.68 -14.27 -13.21
CA ASN A 45 14.45 -15.03 -13.49
C ASN A 45 14.36 -16.39 -12.75
N VAL A 46 15.26 -16.64 -11.80
CA VAL A 46 15.34 -17.85 -10.98
C VAL A 46 15.06 -17.47 -9.55
N PRO A 47 13.98 -17.98 -9.00
CA PRO A 47 13.65 -17.67 -7.64
C PRO A 47 14.52 -18.41 -6.61
N THR A 48 14.86 -17.76 -5.48
CA THR A 48 15.78 -18.35 -4.48
C THR A 48 15.19 -18.35 -3.07
N GLU A 49 15.32 -19.48 -2.37
CA GLU A 49 14.97 -19.59 -0.95
C GLU A 49 16.13 -19.07 -0.10
N GLN A 50 15.93 -18.01 0.69
CA GLN A 50 16.93 -17.55 1.66
C GLN A 50 16.31 -17.38 3.05
N VAL A 51 17.07 -17.78 4.07
CA VAL A 51 16.73 -17.60 5.50
C VAL A 51 17.65 -16.50 6.06
N ASP A 52 17.07 -15.49 6.72
CA ASP A 52 17.79 -14.28 7.17
C ASP A 52 18.05 -14.25 8.69
N THR A 53 19.21 -13.71 9.08
CA THR A 53 19.67 -13.48 10.47
C THR A 53 20.26 -12.07 10.69
N THR A 54 19.96 -11.10 9.81
CA THR A 54 20.59 -9.75 9.81
C THR A 54 19.61 -8.64 10.19
N THR A 55 20.09 -7.55 10.81
CA THR A 55 19.24 -6.64 11.61
C THR A 55 18.96 -5.23 11.07
N THR A 56 19.31 -4.88 9.82
CA THR A 56 19.14 -3.47 9.37
C THR A 56 18.84 -3.29 7.88
N PRO A 57 17.68 -2.72 7.50
CA PRO A 57 17.39 -2.25 6.15
C PRO A 57 17.39 -0.73 6.04
N ALA A 58 17.87 -0.22 4.92
CA ALA A 58 17.45 1.09 4.42
C ALA A 58 16.13 0.90 3.65
N TYR A 59 15.24 1.89 3.69
CA TYR A 59 13.96 1.89 2.97
C TYR A 59 13.87 3.18 2.14
N SER A 60 13.23 3.10 0.96
CA SER A 60 12.89 4.25 0.10
C SER A 60 11.91 5.23 0.81
N PRO A 61 11.77 6.50 0.37
CA PRO A 61 11.41 7.62 1.26
C PRO A 61 10.19 7.40 2.17
N LYS A 62 10.46 7.51 3.47
CA LYS A 62 9.54 7.25 4.59
C LYS A 62 8.44 8.30 4.70
N THR A 63 7.27 8.01 4.16
CA THR A 63 6.06 8.80 4.40
C THR A 63 5.29 8.34 5.65
N ASN A 64 5.66 7.18 6.23
CA ASN A 64 5.15 6.61 7.49
C ASN A 64 3.61 6.56 7.57
N PHE A 65 2.91 6.42 6.45
CA PHE A 65 1.46 6.25 6.45
C PHE A 65 1.09 4.90 7.08
N HIS A 66 0.04 4.89 7.89
CA HIS A 66 -0.44 3.69 8.58
C HIS A 66 -1.95 3.75 8.81
N TRP A 67 -2.54 2.63 9.26
CA TRP A 67 -3.93 2.62 9.73
C TRP A 67 -4.06 3.27 11.11
N SER A 68 -5.20 3.87 11.40
CA SER A 68 -5.46 4.53 12.69
C SER A 68 -5.59 3.57 13.88
N THR A 69 -5.78 2.27 13.62
CA THR A 69 -5.83 1.22 14.64
C THR A 69 -5.05 -0.02 14.17
N LYS A 70 -4.63 -0.85 15.11
CA LYS A 70 -3.94 -2.12 14.83
C LYS A 70 -4.85 -3.24 14.31
N THR A 71 -6.17 -3.12 14.49
CA THR A 71 -7.14 -4.08 13.95
C THR A 71 -7.61 -3.62 12.57
N ILE A 72 -7.15 -4.31 11.53
CA ILE A 72 -7.31 -3.91 10.14
C ILE A 72 -8.13 -4.98 9.43
N SER A 73 -9.21 -4.58 8.79
CA SER A 73 -10.12 -5.51 8.13
C SER A 73 -9.75 -5.75 6.67
N TYR A 74 -9.80 -7.00 6.21
CA TYR A 74 -9.47 -7.36 4.83
C TYR A 74 -10.61 -8.10 4.15
N HIS A 75 -10.69 -8.01 2.82
CA HIS A 75 -11.59 -8.81 2.02
C HIS A 75 -10.89 -9.33 0.75
N ILE A 76 -10.83 -10.65 0.60
CA ILE A 76 -10.35 -11.30 -0.64
C ILE A 76 -11.54 -11.49 -1.57
N THR A 77 -11.54 -10.76 -2.69
CA THR A 77 -12.65 -10.72 -3.64
C THR A 77 -13.08 -12.11 -4.12
N GLU A 78 -14.37 -12.30 -4.41
CA GLU A 78 -14.93 -13.58 -4.83
C GLU A 78 -14.36 -14.07 -6.17
N THR A 79 -13.94 -13.13 -7.02
CA THR A 79 -13.32 -13.42 -8.32
C THR A 79 -11.88 -13.92 -8.22
N THR A 80 -11.27 -13.86 -7.04
CA THR A 80 -9.92 -14.39 -6.80
C THR A 80 -9.92 -15.93 -6.88
N PRO A 81 -9.17 -16.51 -7.83
CA PRO A 81 -9.04 -17.97 -7.98
C PRO A 81 -8.49 -18.64 -6.73
N GLY A 82 -8.86 -19.91 -6.53
CA GLY A 82 -8.58 -20.65 -5.29
C GLY A 82 -7.10 -20.72 -4.89
N HIS A 83 -6.17 -20.80 -5.85
CA HIS A 83 -4.73 -20.84 -5.56
C HIS A 83 -4.20 -19.48 -5.09
N TYR A 84 -4.59 -18.37 -5.73
CA TYR A 84 -4.24 -17.02 -5.27
C TYR A 84 -4.93 -16.64 -3.96
N ARG A 85 -6.15 -17.14 -3.73
CA ARG A 85 -6.81 -16.99 -2.42
C ARG A 85 -5.98 -17.64 -1.31
N GLN A 86 -5.42 -18.82 -1.56
CA GLN A 86 -4.52 -19.46 -0.60
C GLN A 86 -3.22 -18.67 -0.40
N ALA A 87 -2.67 -18.07 -1.47
CA ALA A 87 -1.49 -17.21 -1.37
C ALA A 87 -1.76 -16.00 -0.45
N TRP A 88 -2.86 -15.27 -0.69
CA TRP A 88 -3.29 -14.18 0.20
C TRP A 88 -3.52 -14.63 1.64
N MET A 89 -4.17 -15.77 1.85
CA MET A 89 -4.39 -16.32 3.19
C MET A 89 -3.07 -16.67 3.91
N ARG A 90 -2.05 -17.14 3.18
CA ARG A 90 -0.71 -17.36 3.75
C ARG A 90 -0.03 -16.05 4.13
N ALA A 91 -0.13 -15.02 3.28
CA ALA A 91 0.40 -13.70 3.58
C ALA A 91 -0.25 -13.09 4.84
N ILE A 92 -1.59 -13.13 4.93
CA ILE A 92 -2.34 -12.67 6.11
C ILE A 92 -1.88 -13.41 7.37
N LYS A 93 -1.74 -14.75 7.29
CA LYS A 93 -1.27 -15.55 8.41
C LYS A 93 0.15 -15.17 8.83
N ALA A 94 1.04 -14.92 7.87
CA ALA A 94 2.42 -14.54 8.15
C ALA A 94 2.50 -13.18 8.84
N TRP A 95 1.78 -12.17 8.35
CA TRP A 95 1.72 -10.85 8.98
C TRP A 95 1.06 -10.87 10.36
N ASN A 96 -0.02 -11.62 10.55
CA ASN A 96 -0.62 -11.79 11.89
C ASN A 96 0.32 -12.53 12.86
N ALA A 97 1.18 -13.43 12.39
CA ALA A 97 2.12 -14.15 13.25
C ALA A 97 3.24 -13.25 13.81
N VAL A 98 3.45 -12.06 13.25
CA VAL A 98 4.37 -11.05 13.76
C VAL A 98 3.83 -10.35 15.02
N ASP A 99 2.52 -10.42 15.27
CA ASP A 99 1.87 -9.88 16.47
C ASP A 99 2.04 -8.36 16.67
N VAL A 100 2.01 -7.60 15.56
CA VAL A 100 2.04 -6.13 15.57
C VAL A 100 0.69 -5.52 15.18
N VAL A 101 -0.01 -6.18 14.25
CA VAL A 101 -1.34 -5.83 13.78
C VAL A 101 -2.23 -7.07 13.81
N ASN A 102 -3.55 -6.87 13.77
CA ASN A 102 -4.56 -7.91 13.73
C ASN A 102 -5.41 -7.77 12.46
N LEU A 103 -5.05 -8.53 11.43
CA LEU A 103 -5.81 -8.63 10.19
C LEU A 103 -7.03 -9.53 10.37
N ILE A 104 -8.24 -8.97 10.20
CA ILE A 104 -9.52 -9.67 10.39
C ILE A 104 -10.35 -9.69 9.10
N PRO A 105 -11.09 -10.78 8.81
CA PRO A 105 -11.93 -10.82 7.61
C PRO A 105 -13.14 -9.88 7.73
N ALA A 106 -13.41 -9.12 6.67
CA ALA A 106 -14.65 -8.39 6.47
C ALA A 106 -15.65 -9.20 5.63
N GLY A 107 -16.94 -9.04 5.92
CA GLY A 107 -18.01 -9.79 5.23
C GLY A 107 -18.18 -9.42 3.75
N ASN A 108 -17.74 -8.23 3.35
CA ASN A 108 -17.75 -7.78 1.96
C ASN A 108 -16.73 -6.65 1.75
N SER A 109 -16.52 -6.30 0.48
CA SER A 109 -15.58 -5.26 0.10
C SER A 109 -15.87 -3.91 0.74
N SER A 110 -17.12 -3.45 0.90
CA SER A 110 -17.38 -2.09 1.43
C SER A 110 -17.16 -1.94 2.94
N GLN A 111 -16.87 -3.04 3.64
CA GLN A 111 -16.58 -3.06 5.08
C GLN A 111 -15.10 -3.28 5.38
N ALA A 112 -14.28 -3.56 4.37
CA ALA A 112 -12.86 -3.83 4.54
C ALA A 112 -12.05 -2.54 4.52
N ASP A 113 -10.90 -2.54 5.19
CA ASP A 113 -9.85 -1.53 5.04
C ASP A 113 -8.94 -1.90 3.85
N ILE A 114 -8.71 -3.21 3.64
CA ILE A 114 -7.86 -3.73 2.56
C ILE A 114 -8.67 -4.64 1.62
N ILE A 115 -8.58 -4.40 0.32
CA ILE A 115 -9.12 -5.28 -0.72
C ILE A 115 -7.99 -6.05 -1.39
N LEU A 116 -8.06 -7.38 -1.30
CA LEU A 116 -7.08 -8.29 -1.87
C LEU A 116 -7.68 -8.99 -3.09
N SER A 117 -6.97 -8.94 -4.22
CA SER A 117 -7.47 -9.50 -5.47
C SER A 117 -6.33 -9.96 -6.39
N VAL A 118 -6.71 -10.33 -7.61
CA VAL A 118 -5.79 -10.58 -8.72
C VAL A 118 -6.19 -9.74 -9.92
N LYS A 119 -5.25 -9.56 -10.85
CA LYS A 119 -5.51 -9.10 -12.22
C LYS A 119 -4.84 -10.02 -13.22
N THR A 120 -5.46 -10.20 -14.37
CA THR A 120 -4.88 -11.02 -15.45
C THR A 120 -3.54 -10.45 -15.90
N SER A 121 -3.49 -9.13 -16.11
CA SER A 121 -2.35 -8.39 -16.62
C SER A 121 -2.21 -7.04 -15.91
N TYR A 122 -1.02 -6.45 -15.98
CA TYR A 122 -0.73 -5.10 -15.50
C TYR A 122 -0.65 -4.12 -16.69
N HIS A 123 -1.35 -2.99 -16.59
CA HIS A 123 -1.34 -1.94 -17.60
C HIS A 123 -1.26 -0.58 -16.90
N GLU A 124 -0.18 0.16 -17.15
CA GLU A 124 -0.02 1.55 -16.74
C GLU A 124 0.27 2.41 -17.98
N GLY A 125 -0.26 3.63 -18.04
CA GLY A 125 0.08 4.61 -19.09
C GLY A 125 -0.31 4.26 -20.54
N GLY A 126 -1.18 3.28 -20.77
CA GLY A 126 -1.63 2.90 -22.12
C GLY A 126 -0.75 1.87 -22.85
N GLY A 127 0.22 1.27 -22.15
CA GLY A 127 1.02 0.14 -22.62
C GLY A 127 0.79 -1.13 -21.80
N THR A 128 1.12 -2.28 -22.39
CA THR A 128 1.34 -3.55 -21.67
C THR A 128 2.77 -3.53 -21.12
N VAL A 129 2.94 -3.47 -19.79
CA VAL A 129 4.23 -3.83 -19.16
C VAL A 129 4.23 -5.36 -19.00
N GLU A 130 4.09 -6.05 -20.12
CA GLU A 130 4.32 -7.48 -20.23
C GLU A 130 5.55 -7.63 -21.13
N ASN A 131 6.60 -8.26 -20.57
CA ASN A 131 7.72 -8.96 -21.22
C ASN A 131 9.13 -8.51 -20.75
N ILE A 132 9.79 -9.46 -20.05
CA ILE A 132 11.21 -9.53 -19.63
C ILE A 132 11.51 -8.80 -18.29
N ALA A 133 12.60 -9.21 -17.61
CA ALA A 133 13.18 -8.63 -16.39
C ALA A 133 12.73 -7.18 -16.12
N GLY A 134 12.14 -6.93 -14.94
CA GLY A 134 11.37 -5.70 -14.68
C GLY A 134 9.85 -5.83 -14.91
N GLY A 135 9.32 -7.05 -15.12
CA GLY A 135 7.88 -7.30 -15.21
C GLY A 135 7.18 -7.23 -13.85
N VAL A 136 6.04 -6.54 -13.78
CA VAL A 136 5.25 -6.30 -12.55
C VAL A 136 4.49 -7.57 -12.14
N VAL A 137 4.85 -8.17 -11.01
CA VAL A 137 4.20 -9.39 -10.45
C VAL A 137 3.12 -9.07 -9.42
N GLY A 138 3.17 -7.90 -8.81
CA GLY A 138 2.18 -7.40 -7.88
C GLY A 138 2.19 -5.87 -7.85
N TYR A 139 1.09 -5.28 -7.39
CA TYR A 139 1.09 -3.87 -7.03
C TYR A 139 0.00 -3.54 -6.01
N THR A 140 0.27 -2.48 -5.25
CA THR A 140 -0.61 -1.94 -4.22
C THR A 140 -0.98 -0.50 -4.55
N ARG A 141 -2.26 -0.16 -4.39
CA ARG A 141 -2.77 1.21 -4.48
C ARG A 141 -3.30 1.62 -3.13
N GLU A 142 -2.78 2.73 -2.64
CA GLU A 142 -3.10 3.27 -1.33
C GLU A 142 -3.82 4.58 -1.48
N GLU A 143 -4.62 4.92 -0.47
CA GLU A 143 -5.24 6.22 -0.35
C GLU A 143 -4.90 6.82 0.99
N PHE A 144 -4.12 7.90 0.97
CA PHE A 144 -3.56 8.50 2.17
C PHE A 144 -3.81 9.99 2.27
N GLY A 145 -3.72 10.48 3.50
CA GLY A 145 -3.91 11.88 3.85
C GLY A 145 -3.39 12.18 5.25
N HIS A 146 -3.32 13.46 5.59
CA HIS A 146 -2.98 13.88 6.94
C HIS A 146 -4.27 14.21 7.71
N VAL A 147 -4.55 13.46 8.76
CA VAL A 147 -5.67 13.69 9.68
C VAL A 147 -5.08 14.24 10.98
N ASP A 148 -5.38 15.49 11.31
CA ASP A 148 -4.79 16.20 12.45
C ASP A 148 -3.26 16.18 12.49
N GLY A 149 -2.64 16.20 11.30
CA GLY A 149 -1.18 16.15 11.13
C GLY A 149 -0.58 14.75 11.21
N ILE A 150 -1.39 13.71 11.41
CA ILE A 150 -0.97 12.30 11.43
C ILE A 150 -1.10 11.73 10.01
N PRO A 151 -0.03 11.15 9.43
CA PRO A 151 -0.08 10.50 8.12
C PRO A 151 -0.85 9.18 8.22
N LEU A 152 -2.10 9.16 7.74
CA LEU A 152 -2.95 7.96 7.78
C LEU A 152 -3.36 7.49 6.38
N PHE A 153 -3.62 6.19 6.27
CA PHE A 153 -4.54 5.67 5.26
C PHE A 153 -5.95 6.17 5.57
N VAL A 154 -6.60 6.77 4.56
CA VAL A 154 -7.91 7.45 4.71
C VAL A 154 -9.04 6.75 3.96
N HIS A 155 -8.73 5.85 3.02
CA HIS A 155 -9.69 4.97 2.37
C HIS A 155 -9.11 3.58 2.17
N GLN A 156 -9.83 2.72 1.44
CA GLN A 156 -9.44 1.34 1.22
C GLN A 156 -8.18 1.22 0.38
N ASN A 157 -7.18 0.52 0.91
CA ASN A 157 -6.04 0.08 0.12
C ASN A 157 -6.45 -1.13 -0.74
N LYS A 158 -5.80 -1.30 -1.90
CA LYS A 158 -6.14 -2.35 -2.86
C LYS A 158 -4.88 -2.97 -3.45
N SER A 159 -4.76 -4.28 -3.27
CA SER A 159 -3.58 -5.04 -3.69
C SER A 159 -3.92 -6.15 -4.66
N TYR A 160 -3.07 -6.31 -5.66
CA TYR A 160 -3.30 -7.22 -6.77
C TYR A 160 -2.07 -8.04 -7.08
N LEU A 161 -2.23 -9.35 -7.18
CA LEU A 161 -1.25 -10.22 -7.83
C LEU A 161 -1.53 -10.28 -9.35
N ILE A 162 -0.48 -10.24 -10.17
CA ILE A 162 -0.59 -10.24 -11.63
C ILE A 162 -0.36 -11.63 -12.22
N ILE A 163 -1.45 -12.25 -12.69
CA ILE A 163 -1.49 -13.66 -13.09
C ILE A 163 -0.49 -13.98 -14.20
N ASN A 164 -0.50 -13.21 -15.30
CA ASN A 164 0.35 -13.47 -16.45
C ASN A 164 1.84 -13.32 -16.09
N SER A 165 2.19 -12.26 -15.37
CA SER A 165 3.56 -11.99 -14.95
C SER A 165 4.09 -13.10 -14.03
N MET A 166 3.32 -13.52 -13.04
CA MET A 166 3.73 -14.62 -12.15
C MET A 166 3.94 -15.93 -12.92
N LYS A 167 3.09 -16.24 -13.91
CA LYS A 167 3.28 -17.42 -14.77
C LYS A 167 4.54 -17.31 -15.62
N GLN A 168 4.81 -16.13 -16.19
CA GLN A 168 6.02 -15.89 -16.97
C GLN A 168 7.29 -15.96 -16.11
N ALA A 169 7.19 -15.55 -14.84
CA ALA A 169 8.25 -15.64 -13.84
C ALA A 169 8.37 -17.03 -13.20
N HIS A 170 7.58 -18.02 -13.64
CA HIS A 170 7.57 -19.38 -13.10
C HIS A 170 7.21 -19.49 -11.62
N TYR A 171 6.35 -18.59 -11.10
CA TYR A 171 5.80 -18.71 -9.75
C TYR A 171 4.61 -19.68 -9.77
N ASP A 172 4.92 -20.96 -9.87
CA ASP A 172 3.96 -22.02 -10.11
C ASP A 172 3.29 -22.52 -8.83
N SER A 173 3.92 -22.32 -7.67
CA SER A 173 3.41 -22.79 -6.38
C SER A 173 2.78 -21.67 -5.56
N VAL A 174 1.89 -22.08 -4.64
CA VAL A 174 1.21 -21.17 -3.72
C VAL A 174 2.19 -20.45 -2.78
N ASN A 175 3.36 -21.04 -2.46
CA ASN A 175 4.35 -20.38 -1.58
C ASN A 175 5.02 -19.19 -2.27
N GLU A 176 5.36 -19.36 -3.54
CA GLU A 176 6.04 -18.34 -4.33
C GLU A 176 5.11 -17.14 -4.56
N GLN A 177 3.85 -17.44 -4.88
CA GLN A 177 2.78 -16.45 -4.99
C GLN A 177 2.45 -15.80 -3.63
N ALA A 178 2.57 -16.55 -2.52
CA ALA A 178 2.40 -16.01 -1.18
C ALA A 178 3.51 -15.02 -0.82
N SER A 179 4.74 -15.21 -1.32
CA SER A 179 5.84 -14.26 -1.13
C SER A 179 5.51 -12.89 -1.73
N VAL A 180 4.97 -12.87 -2.97
CA VAL A 180 4.49 -11.63 -3.60
C VAL A 180 3.32 -11.05 -2.79
N ALA A 181 2.38 -11.88 -2.36
CA ALA A 181 1.26 -11.43 -1.52
C ALA A 181 1.72 -10.86 -0.17
N MET A 182 2.80 -11.38 0.43
CA MET A 182 3.37 -10.81 1.66
C MET A 182 3.96 -9.43 1.41
N HIS A 183 4.66 -9.25 0.29
CA HIS A 183 5.20 -7.95 -0.14
C HIS A 183 4.09 -6.91 -0.30
N GLU A 184 3.08 -7.19 -1.14
CA GLU A 184 1.97 -6.26 -1.38
C GLU A 184 1.17 -5.97 -0.11
N LEU A 185 0.94 -6.98 0.73
CA LEU A 185 0.27 -6.76 2.02
C LEU A 185 1.15 -5.95 2.99
N GLY A 186 2.48 -5.94 2.84
CA GLY A 186 3.36 -5.07 3.60
C GLY A 186 3.15 -3.59 3.25
N HIS A 187 2.92 -3.28 1.97
CA HIS A 187 2.49 -1.95 1.53
C HIS A 187 1.14 -1.57 2.12
N ASP A 188 0.14 -2.46 2.04
CA ASP A 188 -1.16 -2.24 2.69
C ASP A 188 -1.08 -1.93 4.19
N LEU A 189 0.02 -2.34 4.86
CA LEU A 189 0.31 -2.05 6.25
C LEU A 189 1.18 -0.80 6.48
N GLY A 190 1.74 -0.19 5.44
CA GLY A 190 2.53 1.04 5.48
C GLY A 190 4.04 0.87 5.34
N LEU A 191 4.51 -0.33 4.98
CA LEU A 191 5.92 -0.55 4.69
C LEU A 191 6.24 -0.16 3.24
N GLU A 192 7.32 0.59 3.06
CA GLU A 192 7.86 0.94 1.74
C GLU A 192 8.86 -0.12 1.26
N HIS A 193 9.38 0.04 0.03
CA HIS A 193 10.46 -0.81 -0.45
C HIS A 193 11.71 -0.73 0.41
N SER A 194 12.33 -1.88 0.62
CA SER A 194 13.58 -2.06 1.35
C SER A 194 14.77 -2.25 0.42
N ASP A 195 15.89 -1.61 0.74
CA ASP A 195 17.19 -1.85 0.13
C ASP A 195 17.87 -3.13 0.67
N SER A 196 17.30 -3.78 1.70
CA SER A 196 17.83 -5.04 2.21
C SER A 196 17.45 -6.18 1.25
N PRO A 197 18.42 -6.97 0.74
CA PRO A 197 18.14 -8.13 -0.10
C PRO A 197 17.38 -9.27 0.63
N HIS A 198 17.21 -9.13 1.94
CA HIS A 198 16.57 -10.13 2.80
C HIS A 198 15.19 -9.70 3.32
N SER A 199 14.78 -8.47 3.02
CA SER A 199 13.45 -7.98 3.32
C SER A 199 12.43 -8.58 2.34
N ILE A 200 11.24 -8.92 2.82
CA ILE A 200 10.11 -9.26 1.94
C ILE A 200 9.67 -8.04 1.11
N MET A 201 10.00 -6.83 1.56
CA MET A 201 9.72 -5.56 0.90
C MET A 201 10.78 -5.14 -0.13
N GLN A 202 11.70 -6.02 -0.52
CA GLN A 202 12.65 -5.70 -1.59
C GLN A 202 11.93 -5.68 -2.96
N GLU A 203 12.24 -4.67 -3.79
CA GLU A 203 11.49 -4.36 -5.04
C GLU A 203 11.60 -5.45 -6.12
N ALA A 204 12.77 -6.10 -6.25
CA ALA A 204 13.04 -7.10 -7.29
C ALA A 204 12.83 -8.54 -6.78
N ALA A 205 11.60 -9.05 -6.91
CA ALA A 205 11.16 -10.37 -6.47
C ALA A 205 11.85 -11.58 -7.18
N PRO A 206 12.15 -12.72 -6.47
CA PRO A 206 12.03 -12.92 -5.03
C PRO A 206 13.20 -13.68 -4.36
N THR A 207 13.48 -13.24 -3.15
CA THR A 207 13.77 -14.13 -2.02
C THR A 207 12.46 -14.77 -1.57
N TYR A 208 12.35 -16.09 -1.58
CA TYR A 208 11.17 -16.80 -1.09
C TYR A 208 11.18 -16.95 0.41
N LEU A 209 10.10 -16.48 1.04
CA LEU A 209 9.98 -16.48 2.48
C LEU A 209 8.65 -17.10 2.89
N TYR A 210 8.72 -18.02 3.85
CA TYR A 210 7.55 -18.65 4.45
C TYR A 210 6.96 -17.82 5.59
N ASN A 211 7.77 -16.92 6.16
CA ASN A 211 7.44 -16.06 7.28
C ASN A 211 7.95 -14.64 6.99
N ILE A 212 7.37 -13.65 7.65
CA ILE A 212 7.88 -12.28 7.60
C ILE A 212 9.27 -12.24 8.23
N PRO A 213 10.30 -11.71 7.54
CA PRO A 213 11.62 -11.51 8.11
C PRO A 213 11.56 -10.64 9.37
N GLU A 214 12.46 -10.90 10.32
CA GLU A 214 12.56 -10.10 11.55
C GLU A 214 12.74 -8.61 11.27
N VAL A 215 13.38 -8.32 10.14
CA VAL A 215 13.71 -6.97 9.72
C VAL A 215 12.47 -6.14 9.35
N ASP A 216 11.52 -6.76 8.65
CA ASP A 216 10.23 -6.16 8.30
C ASP A 216 9.29 -6.12 9.50
N ALA A 217 9.32 -7.17 10.33
CA ALA A 217 8.57 -7.24 11.58
C ALA A 217 8.92 -6.09 12.54
N LYS A 218 10.23 -5.80 12.72
CA LYS A 218 10.70 -4.69 13.56
C LYS A 218 10.27 -3.34 13.02
N HIS A 219 10.30 -3.15 11.70
CA HIS A 219 9.88 -1.88 11.11
C HIS A 219 8.37 -1.68 11.26
N LEU A 220 7.57 -2.73 11.04
CA LEU A 220 6.14 -2.68 11.29
C LEU A 220 5.86 -2.33 12.77
N ALA A 221 6.60 -2.93 13.71
CA ALA A 221 6.46 -2.62 15.13
C ALA A 221 6.77 -1.16 15.47
N GLN A 222 7.78 -0.56 14.83
CA GLN A 222 8.11 0.86 14.96
C GLN A 222 7.01 1.75 14.38
N LEU A 223 6.48 1.39 13.22
CA LEU A 223 5.41 2.15 12.55
C LEU A 223 4.13 2.16 13.38
N TYR A 224 3.78 1.04 14.03
CA TYR A 224 2.58 0.90 14.85
C TYR A 224 2.80 1.13 16.35
N GLU A 225 3.94 1.71 16.75
CA GLU A 225 4.20 2.05 18.15
C GLU A 225 3.20 3.11 18.65
N GLY A 226 2.54 2.84 19.78
CA GLY A 226 1.55 3.75 20.35
C GLY A 226 0.19 3.79 19.62
N ILE A 227 0.03 3.08 18.51
CA ILE A 227 -1.25 2.96 17.81
C ILE A 227 -2.19 2.04 18.63
N PRO A 228 -3.45 2.46 18.86
CA PRO A 228 -4.38 1.70 19.69
C PRO A 228 -4.89 0.43 18.99
N GLU A 229 -5.24 -0.56 19.81
CA GLU A 229 -6.21 -1.58 19.40
C GLU A 229 -7.60 -0.95 19.24
N ARG A 230 -8.43 -1.50 18.36
CA ARG A 230 -9.78 -0.98 18.08
C ARG A 230 -10.76 -1.16 19.24
#